data_AF-A0A351Y9K3-F1
#
_entry.id   AF-A0A351Y9K3-F1
#
_cell.length_a   1.000
_cell.length_b   1.000
_cell.length_c   1.000
_cell.angle_alpha   90.00
_cell.angle_beta   90.00
_cell.angle_gamma   90.00
#
_symmetry.space_group_name_H-M   'P 1'
#
loop_
_entity.id
_entity.type
_entity.pdbx_description
1 polymer ?
#
loop_
_entity_poly.entity_id
_entity_poly.type
_entity_poly.pdbx_seq_one_letter_code
_entity_poly.pdbx_strand_id
1 'polypeptide(L)'
;MVKGVIFDLDGVLLSTDRFHFAAWKKLADKEDIPFDEKVNDRLRGISRMDSLNIILEKASKTYTEKEKIHMAEEKNETYRELLKTLKPEDVHPSVRETLLKLHQEGKLLAVGSSSKNAPFILKQVGLTSFFDAIIDGSMIERSKPDPEVFLKAAASLNVNPSEAVVIEDAFAGISAAKAGSFLAIGIGEAKKDEECDYVIDSLDELPSLLKKIEEPRIRLEHLYKTYPNGVAATKDFNLDIYDRDFVVFVGPSGCGKSTVLRMIAGLEDVTEGKIIIDGEDVTDKDSRERNLAMVFQNYALYPHLSVRKNIAFPLDLENVPFSRFFDFKYRKERKKEIDERVEAAAKIIGLSEYLDRKPANLSGGQRQRVALGRAIVRNPKAFLLDEPLSNLDAKMRVSMRSEISRLHDKLKAIFIYVTHDQTEAMTMGSRIAVLKDGVIQQVGTPEDVFLNPANKFVAGFIGMPQMNFFDCTLSYRDGQYFATLVGEETSLPLPKKRVHDLEPGLLGKIITIGVRSRSVLLPDDARFDPSLSHKAVVALSEGLGEESLLYLSSPLKKEDILVTSNGIGKYHKGEDIRFFLHLENVCLFSKEEGEASLLK
;
A
#
# COMPACT_ATOMS: atom_id res chain seq x y z
N MET A 1 5.96 -10.46 1.11
CA MET A 1 5.54 -11.84 0.82
C MET A 1 4.15 -12.05 1.39
N VAL A 2 3.32 -12.84 0.72
CA VAL A 2 1.95 -13.16 1.14
C VAL A 2 2.02 -14.23 2.23
N LYS A 3 1.63 -13.86 3.46
CA LYS A 3 1.55 -14.76 4.62
C LYS A 3 0.13 -15.31 4.80
N GLY A 4 -0.89 -14.49 4.54
CA GLY A 4 -2.29 -14.82 4.76
C GLY A 4 -3.12 -14.88 3.47
N VAL A 5 -4.07 -15.80 3.41
CA VAL A 5 -5.03 -15.93 2.31
C VAL A 5 -6.43 -15.97 2.91
N ILE A 6 -7.22 -14.93 2.63
CA ILE A 6 -8.56 -14.75 3.17
C ILE A 6 -9.58 -14.97 2.05
N PHE A 7 -10.49 -15.91 2.25
CA PHE A 7 -11.52 -16.25 1.27
C PHE A 7 -12.86 -15.68 1.71
N ASP A 8 -13.62 -15.11 0.77
CA ASP A 8 -15.07 -15.15 0.96
C ASP A 8 -15.58 -16.58 0.93
N LEU A 9 -16.73 -16.81 1.56
CA LEU A 9 -17.35 -18.11 1.55
C LEU A 9 -18.18 -18.34 0.28
N ASP A 10 -19.07 -17.41 -0.01
CA ASP A 10 -20.12 -17.56 -1.01
C ASP A 10 -19.56 -17.16 -2.38
N GLY A 11 -19.77 -17.99 -3.39
CA GLY A 11 -19.26 -17.75 -4.74
C GLY A 11 -17.75 -18.00 -4.95
N VAL A 12 -16.97 -18.07 -3.87
CA VAL A 12 -15.55 -18.43 -3.90
C VAL A 12 -15.31 -19.89 -3.52
N LEU A 13 -15.67 -20.30 -2.29
CA LEU A 13 -15.45 -21.67 -1.80
C LEU A 13 -16.59 -22.62 -2.20
N LEU A 14 -17.81 -22.11 -2.22
CA LEU A 14 -19.01 -22.81 -2.67
C LEU A 14 -20.11 -21.81 -3.04
N SER A 15 -21.11 -22.24 -3.80
CA SER A 15 -22.30 -21.42 -4.07
C SER A 15 -23.46 -21.81 -3.16
N THR A 16 -24.01 -20.83 -2.44
CA THR A 16 -25.24 -20.99 -1.66
C THR A 16 -26.47 -20.34 -2.29
N ASP A 17 -26.33 -19.75 -3.50
CA ASP A 17 -27.38 -19.02 -4.22
C ASP A 17 -28.68 -19.81 -4.35
N ARG A 18 -28.57 -21.12 -4.68
CA ARG A 18 -29.74 -22.01 -4.83
C ARG A 18 -30.57 -22.11 -3.56
N PHE A 19 -29.93 -22.07 -2.39
CA PHE A 19 -30.59 -22.16 -1.09
C PHE A 19 -31.20 -20.82 -0.67
N HIS A 20 -30.54 -19.71 -1.01
CA HIS A 20 -31.11 -18.38 -0.85
C HIS A 20 -32.38 -18.21 -1.70
N PHE A 21 -32.32 -18.59 -2.98
CA PHE A 21 -33.47 -18.59 -3.88
C PHE A 21 -34.62 -19.44 -3.34
N ALA A 22 -34.35 -20.70 -2.96
CA ALA A 22 -35.37 -21.60 -2.44
C ALA A 22 -36.01 -21.10 -1.13
N ALA A 23 -35.22 -20.49 -0.24
CA ALA A 23 -35.75 -19.92 1.00
C ALA A 23 -36.63 -18.68 0.74
N TRP A 24 -36.22 -17.79 -0.18
CA TRP A 24 -37.05 -16.65 -0.57
C TRP A 24 -38.31 -17.07 -1.31
N LYS A 25 -38.20 -18.04 -2.22
CA LYS A 25 -39.34 -18.59 -2.94
C LYS A 25 -40.36 -19.20 -2.00
N LYS A 26 -39.94 -19.99 -1.00
CA LYS A 26 -40.85 -20.57 -0.01
C LYS A 26 -41.59 -19.52 0.82
N LEU A 27 -40.91 -18.43 1.19
CA LEU A 27 -41.55 -17.30 1.87
C LEU A 27 -42.53 -16.57 0.96
N ALA A 28 -42.15 -16.33 -0.30
CA ALA A 28 -43.00 -15.66 -1.28
C ALA A 28 -44.25 -16.49 -1.62
N ASP A 29 -44.10 -17.81 -1.81
CA ASP A 29 -45.19 -18.75 -2.05
C ASP A 29 -46.19 -18.77 -0.87
N LYS A 30 -45.72 -18.63 0.37
CA LYS A 30 -46.57 -18.55 1.57
C LYS A 30 -47.46 -17.29 1.61
N GLU A 31 -46.99 -16.21 0.98
CA GLU A 31 -47.69 -14.92 0.94
C GLU A 31 -48.33 -14.65 -0.44
N ASP A 32 -48.41 -15.68 -1.31
CA ASP A 32 -48.93 -15.61 -2.68
C ASP A 32 -48.24 -14.52 -3.55
N ILE A 33 -46.93 -14.32 -3.34
CA ILE A 33 -46.12 -13.33 -4.06
C ILE A 33 -45.37 -14.01 -5.22
N PRO A 34 -45.50 -13.53 -6.48
CA PRO A 34 -44.72 -14.06 -7.59
C PRO A 34 -43.22 -13.83 -7.43
N PHE A 35 -42.46 -14.92 -7.32
CA PHE A 35 -41.00 -14.90 -7.16
C PHE A 35 -40.32 -15.81 -8.20
N ASP A 36 -39.57 -15.21 -9.11
CA ASP A 36 -38.79 -15.87 -10.15
C ASP A 36 -37.30 -15.49 -10.08
N GLU A 37 -36.46 -16.10 -10.91
CA GLU A 37 -35.02 -15.80 -10.94
C GLU A 37 -34.75 -14.32 -11.24
N LYS A 38 -35.59 -13.67 -12.06
CA LYS A 38 -35.44 -12.23 -12.36
C LYS A 38 -35.66 -11.36 -11.13
N VAL A 39 -36.59 -11.73 -10.24
CA VAL A 39 -36.76 -11.06 -8.95
C VAL A 39 -35.56 -11.35 -8.05
N ASN A 40 -35.11 -12.61 -7.96
CA ASN A 40 -33.97 -12.99 -7.13
C ASN A 40 -32.67 -12.30 -7.52
N ASP A 41 -32.40 -12.14 -8.82
CA ASP A 41 -31.20 -11.45 -9.31
C ASP A 41 -31.18 -9.98 -8.90
N ARG A 42 -32.34 -9.33 -8.75
CA ARG A 42 -32.44 -7.96 -8.21
C ARG A 42 -32.12 -7.87 -6.73
N LEU A 43 -32.10 -8.99 -5.99
CA LEU A 43 -31.80 -9.04 -4.56
C LEU A 43 -30.31 -9.28 -4.28
N ARG A 44 -29.50 -9.59 -5.30
CA ARG A 44 -28.07 -9.81 -5.13
C ARG A 44 -27.40 -8.53 -4.60
N GLY A 45 -26.61 -8.67 -3.52
CA GLY A 45 -25.91 -7.55 -2.89
C GLY A 45 -26.80 -6.62 -2.06
N ILE A 46 -28.08 -6.94 -1.86
CA ILE A 46 -29.01 -6.14 -1.05
C ILE A 46 -29.15 -6.75 0.34
N SER A 47 -29.31 -5.91 1.37
CA SER A 47 -29.47 -6.41 2.75
C SER A 47 -30.68 -7.34 2.86
N ARG A 48 -30.71 -8.22 3.86
CA ARG A 48 -31.84 -9.15 4.06
C ARG A 48 -33.16 -8.42 4.27
N MET A 49 -33.15 -7.29 4.98
CA MET A 49 -34.36 -6.49 5.23
C MET A 49 -34.80 -5.74 3.98
N ASP A 50 -33.86 -5.19 3.22
CA ASP A 50 -34.17 -4.51 1.96
C ASP A 50 -34.66 -5.50 0.91
N SER A 51 -34.07 -6.70 0.88
CA SER A 51 -34.52 -7.80 0.01
C SER A 51 -35.96 -8.20 0.33
N LEU A 52 -36.30 -8.30 1.63
CA LEU A 52 -37.67 -8.55 2.05
C LEU A 52 -38.60 -7.41 1.65
N ASN A 53 -38.20 -6.15 1.82
CA ASN A 53 -38.99 -5.00 1.40
C ASN A 53 -39.31 -5.05 -0.10
N ILE A 54 -38.32 -5.35 -0.95
CA ILE A 54 -38.51 -5.48 -2.41
C ILE A 54 -39.48 -6.61 -2.76
N ILE A 55 -39.39 -7.77 -2.09
CA ILE A 55 -40.33 -8.87 -2.31
C ILE A 55 -41.74 -8.45 -1.92
N LEU A 56 -41.88 -7.77 -0.78
CA LEU A 56 -43.16 -7.32 -0.23
C LEU A 56 -43.81 -6.17 -1.03
N GLU A 57 -43.09 -5.47 -1.91
CA GLU A 57 -43.70 -4.47 -2.81
C GLU A 57 -44.81 -5.06 -3.69
N LYS A 58 -44.71 -6.35 -4.01
CA LYS A 58 -45.71 -7.08 -4.79
C LYS A 58 -46.76 -7.79 -3.95
N ALA A 59 -46.72 -7.63 -2.62
CA ALA A 59 -47.68 -8.26 -1.74
C ALA A 59 -49.05 -7.57 -1.81
N SER A 60 -50.11 -8.34 -1.62
CA SER A 60 -51.49 -7.82 -1.64
C SER A 60 -51.91 -7.14 -0.32
N LYS A 61 -51.03 -7.10 0.69
CA LYS A 61 -51.27 -6.52 2.01
C LYS A 61 -50.03 -5.78 2.52
N THR A 62 -50.22 -4.86 3.46
CA THR A 62 -49.13 -4.16 4.14
C THR A 62 -48.69 -4.94 5.38
N TYR A 63 -47.39 -4.88 5.69
CA TYR A 63 -46.80 -5.54 6.86
C TYR A 63 -46.20 -4.50 7.79
N THR A 64 -46.42 -4.68 9.08
CA THR A 64 -45.75 -3.94 10.14
C THR A 64 -44.28 -4.33 10.22
N GLU A 65 -43.45 -3.46 10.80
CA GLU A 65 -42.02 -3.75 10.98
C GLU A 65 -41.77 -5.01 11.83
N LYS A 66 -42.63 -5.30 12.83
CA LYS A 66 -42.53 -6.53 13.62
C LYS A 66 -42.79 -7.78 12.79
N GLU A 67 -43.77 -7.75 11.88
CA GLU A 67 -44.06 -8.87 10.98
C GLU A 67 -42.92 -9.10 10.00
N LYS A 68 -42.34 -8.03 9.45
CA LYS A 68 -41.17 -8.13 8.56
C LYS A 68 -39.97 -8.78 9.25
N ILE A 69 -39.69 -8.39 10.51
CA ILE A 69 -38.62 -9.01 11.30
C ILE A 69 -38.89 -10.52 11.46
N HIS A 70 -40.10 -10.91 11.84
CA HIS A 70 -40.47 -12.31 12.00
C HIS A 70 -40.34 -13.11 10.69
N MET A 71 -40.79 -12.54 9.56
CA MET A 71 -40.65 -13.17 8.24
C MET A 71 -39.17 -13.34 7.83
N ALA A 72 -38.32 -12.36 8.13
CA ALA A 72 -36.89 -12.46 7.88
C ALA A 72 -36.21 -13.56 8.73
N GLU A 73 -36.71 -13.79 9.94
CA GLU A 73 -36.30 -14.90 10.81
C GLU A 73 -36.77 -16.25 10.27
N GLU A 74 -38.05 -16.37 9.86
CA GLU A 74 -38.61 -17.59 9.26
C GLU A 74 -37.86 -17.99 7.97
N LYS A 75 -37.51 -17.00 7.12
CA LYS A 75 -36.66 -17.22 5.95
C LYS A 75 -35.31 -17.80 6.34
N ASN A 76 -34.70 -17.29 7.41
CA ASN A 76 -33.39 -17.75 7.87
C ASN A 76 -33.46 -19.16 8.46
N GLU A 77 -34.54 -19.52 9.16
CA GLU A 77 -34.77 -20.89 9.62
C GLU A 77 -34.93 -21.85 8.43
N THR A 78 -35.76 -21.49 7.45
CA THR A 78 -35.91 -22.25 6.21
C THR A 78 -34.58 -22.41 5.50
N TYR A 79 -33.79 -21.33 5.41
CA TYR A 79 -32.46 -21.35 4.82
C TYR A 79 -31.53 -22.33 5.56
N ARG A 80 -31.51 -22.31 6.89
CA ARG A 80 -30.72 -23.27 7.70
C ARG A 80 -31.15 -24.71 7.51
N GLU A 81 -32.44 -24.99 7.41
CA GLU A 81 -32.93 -26.34 7.11
C GLU A 81 -32.48 -26.81 5.73
N LEU A 82 -32.53 -25.93 4.73
CA LEU A 82 -32.02 -26.24 3.39
C LEU A 82 -30.50 -26.48 3.40
N LEU A 83 -29.74 -25.69 4.16
CA LEU A 83 -28.28 -25.87 4.30
C LEU A 83 -27.90 -27.21 4.93
N LYS A 84 -28.77 -27.89 5.69
CA LYS A 84 -28.49 -29.26 6.20
C LYS A 84 -28.39 -30.29 5.07
N THR A 85 -28.86 -29.97 3.87
CA THR A 85 -28.76 -30.84 2.69
C THR A 85 -27.44 -30.68 1.93
N LEU A 86 -26.61 -29.68 2.29
CA LEU A 86 -25.26 -29.53 1.74
C LEU A 86 -24.43 -30.76 2.05
N LYS A 87 -23.68 -31.20 1.04
CA LYS A 87 -22.74 -32.29 1.17
C LYS A 87 -21.33 -31.86 0.81
N PRO A 88 -20.31 -32.57 1.33
CA PRO A 88 -18.93 -32.50 0.86
C PRO A 88 -18.75 -32.40 -0.66
N GLU A 89 -19.58 -33.08 -1.46
CA GLU A 89 -19.48 -33.11 -2.93
C GLU A 89 -19.99 -31.83 -3.61
N ASP A 90 -20.70 -30.95 -2.88
CA ASP A 90 -21.12 -29.64 -3.40
C ASP A 90 -19.96 -28.62 -3.46
N VAL A 91 -18.83 -28.92 -2.79
CA VAL A 91 -17.59 -28.15 -2.92
C VAL A 91 -16.83 -28.64 -4.13
N HIS A 92 -16.46 -27.73 -5.03
CA HIS A 92 -15.68 -28.08 -6.21
C HIS A 92 -14.35 -28.75 -5.81
N PRO A 93 -13.93 -29.87 -6.42
CA PRO A 93 -12.75 -30.61 -6.00
C PRO A 93 -11.47 -29.76 -5.92
N SER A 94 -11.31 -28.80 -6.83
CA SER A 94 -10.15 -27.89 -6.85
C SER A 94 -10.04 -27.02 -5.59
N VAL A 95 -11.13 -26.73 -4.88
CA VAL A 95 -11.10 -25.95 -3.64
C VAL A 95 -10.28 -26.67 -2.59
N ARG A 96 -10.57 -27.95 -2.35
CA ARG A 96 -9.86 -28.74 -1.32
C ARG A 96 -8.40 -28.94 -1.66
N GLU A 97 -8.11 -29.25 -2.91
CA GLU A 97 -6.73 -29.40 -3.39
C GLU A 97 -5.93 -28.10 -3.25
N THR A 98 -6.55 -26.96 -3.60
CA THR A 98 -5.95 -25.64 -3.46
C THR A 98 -5.66 -25.32 -1.99
N LEU A 99 -6.63 -25.50 -1.09
CA LEU A 99 -6.44 -25.24 0.34
C LEU A 99 -5.33 -26.11 0.93
N LEU A 100 -5.26 -27.40 0.58
CA LEU A 100 -4.16 -28.29 0.98
C LEU A 100 -2.80 -27.76 0.51
N LYS A 101 -2.71 -27.36 -0.75
CA LYS A 101 -1.46 -26.88 -1.34
C LYS A 101 -1.00 -25.58 -0.68
N LEU A 102 -1.90 -24.63 -0.44
CA LEU A 102 -1.58 -23.39 0.26
C LEU A 102 -1.08 -23.65 1.68
N HIS A 103 -1.69 -24.60 2.39
CA HIS A 103 -1.23 -25.00 3.72
C HIS A 103 0.15 -25.65 3.69
N GLN A 104 0.43 -26.51 2.69
CA GLN A 104 1.76 -27.10 2.49
C GLN A 104 2.84 -26.05 2.15
N GLU A 105 2.44 -24.98 1.48
CA GLU A 105 3.28 -23.80 1.20
C GLU A 105 3.39 -22.84 2.41
N GLY A 106 2.82 -23.21 3.57
CA GLY A 106 2.92 -22.47 4.83
C GLY A 106 2.05 -21.21 4.90
N LYS A 107 1.03 -21.09 4.04
CA LYS A 107 0.09 -19.96 4.08
C LYS A 107 -0.94 -20.14 5.19
N LEU A 108 -1.22 -19.07 5.91
CA LEU A 108 -2.30 -19.00 6.90
C LEU A 108 -3.62 -18.72 6.18
N LEU A 109 -4.66 -19.52 6.47
CA LEU A 109 -5.92 -19.47 5.74
C LEU A 109 -7.04 -18.97 6.65
N ALA A 110 -7.83 -18.02 6.16
CA ALA A 110 -9.02 -17.56 6.87
C ALA A 110 -10.25 -17.46 5.97
N VAL A 111 -11.43 -17.48 6.59
CA VAL A 111 -12.69 -17.09 5.96
C VAL A 111 -13.15 -15.75 6.53
N GLY A 112 -13.53 -14.83 5.64
CA GLY A 112 -14.11 -13.54 5.99
C GLY A 112 -15.49 -13.37 5.35
N SER A 113 -16.55 -13.84 6.01
CA SER A 113 -17.91 -13.84 5.47
C SER A 113 -18.85 -12.92 6.26
N SER A 114 -19.73 -12.19 5.55
CA SER A 114 -20.83 -11.44 6.18
C SER A 114 -21.97 -12.34 6.68
N SER A 115 -21.94 -13.64 6.37
CA SER A 115 -22.98 -14.60 6.74
C SER A 115 -22.78 -15.15 8.16
N LYS A 116 -23.79 -15.03 9.02
CA LYS A 116 -23.83 -15.67 10.36
C LYS A 116 -23.90 -17.21 10.31
N ASN A 117 -24.07 -17.78 9.12
CA ASN A 117 -24.17 -19.23 8.93
C ASN A 117 -22.84 -19.83 8.41
N ALA A 118 -21.80 -19.02 8.20
CA ALA A 118 -20.53 -19.47 7.64
C ALA A 118 -19.89 -20.65 8.42
N PRO A 119 -19.82 -20.65 9.77
CA PRO A 119 -19.25 -21.78 10.52
C PRO A 119 -20.05 -23.08 10.33
N PHE A 120 -21.38 -22.97 10.24
CA PHE A 120 -22.24 -24.13 10.00
C PHE A 120 -22.01 -24.72 8.61
N ILE A 121 -21.95 -23.87 7.59
CA ILE A 121 -21.71 -24.27 6.19
C ILE A 121 -20.37 -25.00 6.09
N LEU A 122 -19.29 -24.38 6.56
CA LEU A 122 -17.95 -24.97 6.55
C LEU A 122 -17.90 -26.33 7.25
N LYS A 123 -18.64 -26.49 8.36
CA LYS A 123 -18.73 -27.75 9.08
C LYS A 123 -19.46 -28.83 8.27
N GLN A 124 -20.58 -28.48 7.62
CA GLN A 124 -21.35 -29.42 6.78
C GLN A 124 -20.55 -29.94 5.60
N VAL A 125 -19.78 -29.06 4.94
CA VAL A 125 -18.98 -29.46 3.77
C VAL A 125 -17.57 -29.96 4.13
N GLY A 126 -17.23 -30.05 5.42
CA GLY A 126 -15.96 -30.57 5.90
C GLY A 126 -14.75 -29.67 5.57
N LEU A 127 -14.93 -28.34 5.53
CA LEU A 127 -13.88 -27.38 5.26
C LEU A 127 -13.35 -26.66 6.52
N THR A 128 -14.01 -26.78 7.68
CA THR A 128 -13.61 -26.05 8.90
C THR A 128 -12.14 -26.26 9.30
N SER A 129 -11.60 -27.48 9.16
CA SER A 129 -10.24 -27.80 9.58
C SER A 129 -9.14 -27.23 8.68
N PHE A 130 -9.50 -26.61 7.55
CA PHE A 130 -8.53 -26.00 6.64
C PHE A 130 -8.20 -24.56 7.01
N PHE A 131 -8.99 -23.92 7.87
CA PHE A 131 -8.85 -22.51 8.19
C PHE A 131 -8.33 -22.30 9.61
N ASP A 132 -7.31 -21.46 9.73
CA ASP A 132 -6.73 -21.02 11.00
C ASP A 132 -7.64 -20.00 11.70
N ALA A 133 -8.45 -19.25 10.93
CA ALA A 133 -9.44 -18.33 11.45
C ALA A 133 -10.74 -18.31 10.61
N ILE A 134 -11.88 -18.13 11.27
CA ILE A 134 -13.19 -17.99 10.62
C ILE A 134 -13.90 -16.80 11.24
N ILE A 135 -14.06 -15.74 10.44
CA ILE A 135 -14.83 -14.55 10.82
C ILE A 135 -16.16 -14.57 10.07
N ASP A 136 -17.24 -14.42 10.82
CA ASP A 136 -18.60 -14.49 10.32
C ASP A 136 -19.39 -13.21 10.65
N GLY A 137 -20.62 -13.14 10.12
CA GLY A 137 -21.51 -11.99 10.31
C GLY A 137 -21.94 -11.73 11.77
N SER A 138 -21.59 -12.59 12.72
CA SER A 138 -21.87 -12.36 14.16
C SER A 138 -20.74 -11.62 14.87
N MET A 139 -19.56 -11.57 14.25
CA MET A 139 -18.35 -10.97 14.80
C MET A 139 -18.09 -9.55 14.27
N ILE A 140 -18.93 -9.03 13.39
CA ILE A 140 -18.76 -7.72 12.74
C ILE A 140 -19.97 -6.81 12.96
N GLU A 141 -19.73 -5.50 13.02
CA GLU A 141 -20.79 -4.49 13.09
C GLU A 141 -21.21 -4.01 11.71
N ARG A 142 -20.25 -3.95 10.77
CA ARG A 142 -20.43 -3.44 9.41
C ARG A 142 -20.08 -4.54 8.40
N SER A 143 -21.00 -4.79 7.49
CA SER A 143 -20.77 -5.69 6.35
C SER A 143 -20.01 -4.99 5.23
N LYS A 144 -19.49 -5.79 4.29
CA LYS A 144 -18.95 -5.31 3.00
C LYS A 144 -19.91 -4.28 2.38
N PRO A 145 -19.43 -3.12 1.88
CA PRO A 145 -18.05 -2.81 1.49
C PRO A 145 -17.12 -2.30 2.62
N ASP A 146 -17.54 -2.32 3.89
CA ASP A 146 -16.62 -2.00 5.00
C ASP A 146 -15.57 -3.13 5.16
N PRO A 147 -14.27 -2.81 5.38
CA PRO A 147 -13.19 -3.80 5.47
C PRO A 147 -13.18 -4.62 6.76
N GLU A 148 -14.06 -4.33 7.73
CA GLU A 148 -14.04 -4.91 9.09
C GLU A 148 -13.87 -6.44 9.10
N VAL A 149 -14.61 -7.15 8.24
CA VAL A 149 -14.58 -8.62 8.20
C VAL A 149 -13.19 -9.17 7.83
N PHE A 150 -12.50 -8.54 6.89
CA PHE A 150 -11.16 -8.95 6.46
C PHE A 150 -10.09 -8.48 7.42
N LEU A 151 -10.22 -7.27 7.99
CA LEU A 151 -9.31 -6.77 9.01
C LEU A 151 -9.32 -7.66 10.26
N LYS A 152 -10.49 -8.12 10.71
CA LYS A 152 -10.59 -9.08 11.81
C LYS A 152 -9.98 -10.44 11.44
N ALA A 153 -10.18 -10.91 10.21
CA ALA A 153 -9.59 -12.16 9.75
C ALA A 153 -8.05 -12.08 9.77
N ALA A 154 -7.48 -11.01 9.21
CA ALA A 154 -6.04 -10.77 9.23
C ALA A 154 -5.48 -10.65 10.65
N ALA A 155 -6.16 -9.92 11.54
CA ALA A 155 -5.79 -9.81 12.95
C ALA A 155 -5.81 -11.17 13.67
N SER A 156 -6.80 -12.02 13.40
CA SER A 156 -6.86 -13.39 13.94
C SER A 156 -5.74 -14.29 13.41
N LEU A 157 -5.26 -14.05 12.19
CA LEU A 157 -4.07 -14.71 11.65
C LEU A 157 -2.75 -14.12 12.18
N ASN A 158 -2.79 -13.00 12.90
CA ASN A 158 -1.62 -12.20 13.26
C ASN A 158 -0.78 -11.79 12.02
N VAL A 159 -1.48 -11.39 10.95
CA VAL A 159 -0.89 -10.97 9.68
C VAL A 159 -1.31 -9.53 9.38
N ASN A 160 -0.39 -8.70 8.91
CA ASN A 160 -0.71 -7.35 8.45
C ASN A 160 -1.54 -7.41 7.16
N PRO A 161 -2.50 -6.50 6.93
CA PRO A 161 -3.29 -6.51 5.70
C PRO A 161 -2.48 -6.48 4.41
N SER A 162 -1.35 -5.76 4.40
CA SER A 162 -0.41 -5.70 3.27
C SER A 162 0.35 -7.00 2.99
N GLU A 163 0.30 -7.96 3.92
CA GLU A 163 0.88 -9.30 3.79
C GLU A 163 -0.19 -10.38 3.54
N ALA A 164 -1.45 -9.98 3.34
CA ALA A 164 -2.55 -10.90 3.06
C ALA A 164 -3.24 -10.58 1.74
N VAL A 165 -3.78 -11.62 1.12
CA VAL A 165 -4.63 -11.51 -0.07
C VAL A 165 -6.07 -11.85 0.28
N VAL A 166 -7.02 -11.19 -0.38
CA VAL A 166 -8.46 -11.47 -0.27
C VAL A 166 -8.95 -12.00 -1.61
N ILE A 167 -9.68 -13.12 -1.60
CA ILE A 167 -10.33 -13.70 -2.78
C ILE A 167 -11.83 -13.47 -2.67
N GLU A 168 -12.41 -12.84 -3.70
CA GLU A 168 -13.80 -12.40 -3.68
C GLU A 168 -14.45 -12.54 -5.07
N ASP A 169 -15.75 -12.85 -5.10
CA ASP A 169 -16.56 -12.95 -6.31
C ASP A 169 -17.46 -11.73 -6.60
N ALA A 170 -17.61 -10.81 -5.63
CA ALA A 170 -18.45 -9.62 -5.70
C ALA A 170 -17.67 -8.28 -5.57
N PHE A 171 -18.10 -7.26 -6.34
CA PHE A 171 -17.54 -5.90 -6.31
C PHE A 171 -17.46 -5.29 -4.90
N ALA A 172 -18.51 -5.46 -4.08
CA ALA A 172 -18.53 -4.92 -2.73
C ALA A 172 -17.43 -5.50 -1.83
N GLY A 173 -17.06 -6.78 -2.03
CA GLY A 173 -15.97 -7.38 -1.28
C GLY A 173 -14.60 -6.99 -1.84
N ILE A 174 -14.46 -6.74 -3.15
CA ILE A 174 -13.25 -6.14 -3.72
C ILE A 174 -13.00 -4.76 -3.11
N SER A 175 -14.01 -3.89 -3.09
CA SER A 175 -13.87 -2.57 -2.44
C SER A 175 -13.56 -2.67 -0.94
N ALA A 176 -14.14 -3.66 -0.23
CA ALA A 176 -13.78 -3.93 1.17
C ALA A 176 -12.32 -4.37 1.32
N ALA A 177 -11.82 -5.25 0.46
CA ALA A 177 -10.41 -5.65 0.47
C ALA A 177 -9.48 -4.45 0.23
N LYS A 178 -9.77 -3.62 -0.78
CA LYS A 178 -8.97 -2.42 -1.09
C LYS A 178 -9.01 -1.39 0.04
N ALA A 179 -10.18 -1.15 0.64
CA ALA A 179 -10.32 -0.26 1.80
C ALA A 179 -9.50 -0.76 3.01
N GLY A 180 -9.34 -2.08 3.15
CA GLY A 180 -8.51 -2.70 4.18
C GLY A 180 -7.02 -2.75 3.84
N SER A 181 -6.58 -2.22 2.70
CA SER A 181 -5.20 -2.31 2.19
C SER A 181 -4.72 -3.73 1.90
N PHE A 182 -5.64 -4.63 1.56
CA PHE A 182 -5.34 -5.98 1.08
C PHE A 182 -5.07 -5.98 -0.42
N LEU A 183 -4.36 -7.01 -0.89
CA LEU A 183 -4.32 -7.35 -2.31
C LEU A 183 -5.57 -8.16 -2.66
N ALA A 184 -6.39 -7.62 -3.56
CA ALA A 184 -7.68 -8.19 -3.94
C ALA A 184 -7.56 -9.07 -5.19
N ILE A 185 -8.03 -10.31 -5.11
CA ILE A 185 -8.06 -11.26 -6.22
C ILE A 185 -9.53 -11.54 -6.57
N GLY A 186 -9.96 -11.07 -7.75
CA GLY A 186 -11.30 -11.28 -8.26
C GLY A 186 -11.47 -12.65 -8.91
N ILE A 187 -12.56 -13.33 -8.58
CA ILE A 187 -13.05 -14.53 -9.26
C ILE A 187 -14.50 -14.30 -9.73
N GLY A 188 -15.01 -15.08 -10.68
CA GLY A 188 -16.40 -14.95 -11.13
C GLY A 188 -16.74 -13.55 -11.68
N GLU A 189 -17.77 -12.92 -11.13
CA GLU A 189 -18.23 -11.60 -11.58
C GLU A 189 -17.26 -10.46 -11.20
N ALA A 190 -16.59 -10.56 -10.04
CA ALA A 190 -15.59 -9.59 -9.59
C ALA A 190 -14.41 -9.43 -10.56
N LYS A 191 -14.16 -10.39 -11.47
CA LYS A 191 -13.12 -10.25 -12.51
C LYS A 191 -13.29 -9.00 -13.40
N LYS A 192 -14.52 -8.47 -13.49
CA LYS A 192 -14.85 -7.27 -14.26
C LYS A 192 -14.57 -5.97 -13.49
N ASP A 193 -14.25 -6.07 -12.21
CA ASP A 193 -13.94 -4.92 -11.36
C ASP A 193 -12.54 -4.38 -11.69
N GLU A 194 -12.46 -3.09 -12.02
CA GLU A 194 -11.20 -2.41 -12.29
C GLU A 194 -10.34 -2.31 -11.01
N GLU A 195 -10.95 -2.37 -9.81
CA GLU A 195 -10.27 -2.31 -8.51
C GLU A 195 -9.54 -3.62 -8.14
N CYS A 196 -9.85 -4.74 -8.81
CA CYS A 196 -9.15 -6.00 -8.59
C CYS A 196 -7.65 -5.83 -8.82
N ASP A 197 -6.82 -6.30 -7.90
CA ASP A 197 -5.40 -6.42 -8.21
C ASP A 197 -5.26 -7.55 -9.23
N TYR A 198 -5.49 -8.79 -8.84
CA TYR A 198 -5.38 -9.92 -9.76
C TYR A 198 -6.74 -10.52 -10.05
N VAL A 199 -6.81 -11.30 -11.12
CA VAL A 199 -8.02 -12.05 -11.46
C VAL A 199 -7.61 -13.49 -11.75
N ILE A 200 -8.47 -14.42 -11.35
CA ILE A 200 -8.32 -15.85 -11.62
C ILE A 200 -9.61 -16.37 -12.24
N ASP A 201 -9.51 -17.36 -13.11
CA ASP A 201 -10.67 -18.06 -13.65
C ASP A 201 -11.20 -19.11 -12.67
N SER A 202 -10.29 -19.73 -11.91
CA SER A 202 -10.60 -20.77 -10.94
C SER A 202 -9.55 -20.84 -9.83
N LEU A 203 -9.93 -21.40 -8.67
CA LEU A 203 -9.07 -21.43 -7.49
C LEU A 203 -7.78 -22.23 -7.65
N ASP A 204 -7.71 -23.20 -8.56
CA ASP A 204 -6.49 -23.97 -8.85
C ASP A 204 -5.35 -23.11 -9.43
N GLU A 205 -5.66 -21.94 -10.00
CA GLU A 205 -4.66 -20.98 -10.45
C GLU A 205 -3.98 -20.25 -9.27
N LEU A 206 -4.65 -20.17 -8.12
CA LEU A 206 -4.24 -19.34 -6.98
C LEU A 206 -2.81 -19.64 -6.50
N PRO A 207 -2.38 -20.89 -6.27
CA PRO A 207 -1.01 -21.16 -5.82
C PRO A 207 0.05 -20.68 -6.83
N SER A 208 -0.23 -20.85 -8.12
CA SER A 208 0.68 -20.39 -9.18
C SER A 208 0.74 -18.86 -9.27
N LEU A 209 -0.40 -18.20 -9.07
CA LEU A 209 -0.51 -16.75 -9.01
C LEU A 209 0.23 -16.19 -7.78
N LEU A 210 0.05 -16.77 -6.59
CA LEU A 210 0.76 -16.35 -5.40
C LEU A 210 2.27 -16.45 -5.56
N LYS A 211 2.75 -17.56 -6.14
CA LYS A 211 4.17 -17.70 -6.47
C LYS A 211 4.66 -16.59 -7.40
N LYS A 212 3.87 -16.21 -8.41
CA LYS A 212 4.20 -15.10 -9.32
C LYS A 212 4.20 -13.74 -8.61
N ILE A 213 3.27 -13.50 -7.70
CA ILE A 213 3.20 -12.26 -6.89
C ILE A 213 4.44 -12.14 -5.99
N GLU A 214 4.92 -13.27 -5.47
CA GLU A 214 6.08 -13.35 -4.58
C GLU A 214 7.42 -13.43 -5.33
N GLU A 215 7.42 -13.54 -6.66
CA GLU A 215 8.64 -13.54 -7.46
C GLU A 215 9.01 -12.12 -7.90
N PRO A 216 10.24 -11.65 -7.64
CA PRO A 216 10.64 -10.32 -8.06
C PRO A 216 10.82 -10.27 -9.58
N ARG A 217 10.16 -9.27 -10.17
CA ARG A 217 10.20 -8.97 -11.61
C ARG A 217 11.41 -8.15 -12.01
N ILE A 218 11.95 -7.33 -11.12
CA ILE A 218 13.24 -6.67 -11.31
C ILE A 218 14.12 -6.98 -10.10
N ARG A 219 15.30 -7.54 -10.33
CA ARG A 219 16.30 -7.80 -9.28
C ARG A 219 17.56 -7.01 -9.58
N LEU A 220 18.04 -6.33 -8.56
CA LEU A 220 19.29 -5.59 -8.58
C LEU A 220 20.22 -6.36 -7.64
N GLU A 221 21.18 -7.08 -8.20
CA GLU A 221 22.05 -7.99 -7.46
C GLU A 221 23.44 -7.38 -7.38
N HIS A 222 23.85 -7.03 -6.15
CA HIS A 222 25.18 -6.51 -5.84
C HIS A 222 25.64 -5.39 -6.76
N LEU A 223 24.79 -4.38 -7.02
CA LEU A 223 25.15 -3.31 -7.96
C LEU A 223 26.17 -2.34 -7.38
N TYR A 224 27.24 -2.11 -8.13
CA TYR A 224 28.25 -1.09 -7.85
C TYR A 224 28.38 -0.11 -9.01
N LYS A 225 28.66 1.15 -8.66
CA LYS A 225 29.04 2.18 -9.62
C LYS A 225 30.21 2.99 -9.09
N THR A 226 31.34 2.88 -9.79
CA THR A 226 32.53 3.71 -9.57
C THR A 226 32.79 4.53 -10.83
N TYR A 227 32.82 5.85 -10.68
CA TYR A 227 33.17 6.74 -11.78
C TYR A 227 34.69 6.74 -12.03
N PRO A 228 35.16 7.15 -13.23
CA PRO A 228 36.59 7.18 -13.56
C PRO A 228 37.46 8.02 -12.62
N ASN A 229 36.87 8.96 -11.88
CA ASN A 229 37.54 9.76 -10.86
C ASN A 229 37.71 9.02 -9.50
N GLY A 230 37.33 7.75 -9.41
CA GLY A 230 37.40 6.93 -8.21
C GLY A 230 36.22 7.09 -7.24
N VAL A 231 35.23 7.94 -7.55
CA VAL A 231 34.07 8.12 -6.68
C VAL A 231 33.10 6.94 -6.84
N ALA A 232 32.94 6.17 -5.76
CA ALA A 232 31.94 5.11 -5.66
C ALA A 232 30.57 5.70 -5.29
N ALA A 233 29.71 5.85 -6.30
CA ALA A 233 28.37 6.43 -6.18
C ALA A 233 27.31 5.41 -5.72
N THR A 234 27.54 4.12 -5.97
CA THR A 234 26.68 3.03 -5.53
C THR A 234 27.55 1.89 -5.02
N LYS A 235 27.20 1.33 -3.86
CA LYS A 235 27.96 0.30 -3.16
C LYS A 235 27.01 -0.81 -2.72
N ASP A 236 27.19 -2.00 -3.29
CA ASP A 236 26.44 -3.21 -2.97
C ASP A 236 24.92 -3.02 -2.94
N PHE A 237 24.36 -2.39 -3.97
CA PHE A 237 22.94 -2.10 -4.01
C PHE A 237 22.16 -3.36 -4.38
N ASN A 238 21.42 -3.89 -3.41
CA ASN A 238 20.61 -5.09 -3.52
C ASN A 238 19.14 -4.76 -3.33
N LEU A 239 18.31 -5.00 -4.33
CA LEU A 239 16.88 -4.73 -4.24
C LEU A 239 16.06 -5.60 -5.18
N ASP A 240 15.08 -6.25 -4.59
CA ASP A 240 14.01 -6.96 -5.30
C ASP A 240 12.78 -6.06 -5.45
N ILE A 241 12.25 -6.02 -6.67
CA ILE A 241 11.06 -5.26 -7.06
C ILE A 241 10.05 -6.23 -7.69
N TYR A 242 8.86 -6.26 -7.10
CA TYR A 242 7.79 -7.20 -7.40
C TYR A 242 6.80 -6.58 -8.38
N ASP A 243 5.89 -7.42 -8.89
CA ASP A 243 4.85 -6.94 -9.80
C ASP A 243 4.05 -5.81 -9.15
N ARG A 244 3.83 -4.74 -9.91
CA ARG A 244 3.02 -3.57 -9.52
C ARG A 244 3.52 -2.79 -8.32
N ASP A 245 4.76 -3.01 -7.89
CA ASP A 245 5.35 -2.19 -6.84
C ASP A 245 5.41 -0.71 -7.25
N PHE A 246 5.14 0.18 -6.29
CA PHE A 246 5.52 1.57 -6.36
C PHE A 246 6.68 1.79 -5.37
N VAL A 247 7.91 1.57 -5.85
CA VAL A 247 9.12 1.74 -5.04
C VAL A 247 9.61 3.18 -5.11
N VAL A 248 9.74 3.83 -3.96
CA VAL A 248 10.32 5.18 -3.87
C VAL A 248 11.72 5.13 -3.31
N PHE A 249 12.70 5.65 -4.06
CA PHE A 249 14.06 5.88 -3.57
C PHE A 249 14.13 7.28 -2.97
N VAL A 250 14.50 7.35 -1.69
CA VAL A 250 14.64 8.60 -0.95
C VAL A 250 15.98 8.64 -0.21
N GLY A 251 16.52 9.84 -0.04
CA GLY A 251 17.80 10.02 0.64
C GLY A 251 18.39 11.40 0.35
N PRO A 252 19.46 11.80 1.06
CA PRO A 252 20.14 13.07 0.85
C PRO A 252 20.60 13.29 -0.60
N SER A 253 20.84 14.55 -0.97
CA SER A 253 21.44 14.88 -2.27
C SER A 253 22.79 14.17 -2.42
N GLY A 254 23.03 13.57 -3.60
CA GLY A 254 24.28 12.87 -3.89
C GLY A 254 24.37 11.42 -3.39
N CYS A 255 23.34 10.85 -2.76
CA CYS A 255 23.40 9.47 -2.26
C CYS A 255 23.25 8.35 -3.33
N GLY A 256 23.23 8.69 -4.63
CA GLY A 256 23.23 7.71 -5.72
C GLY A 256 21.86 7.33 -6.31
N LYS A 257 20.75 7.93 -5.87
CA LYS A 257 19.37 7.58 -6.34
C LYS A 257 19.22 7.62 -7.87
N SER A 258 19.53 8.76 -8.49
CA SER A 258 19.40 8.92 -9.95
C SER A 258 20.43 8.09 -10.71
N THR A 259 21.61 7.83 -10.13
CA THR A 259 22.62 6.92 -10.69
C THR A 259 22.06 5.50 -10.80
N VAL A 260 21.48 4.96 -9.72
CA VAL A 260 20.83 3.64 -9.74
C VAL A 260 19.68 3.61 -10.75
N LEU A 261 18.83 4.63 -10.76
CA LEU A 261 17.71 4.69 -11.71
C LEU A 261 18.18 4.69 -13.18
N ARG A 262 19.28 5.39 -13.49
CA ARG A 262 19.89 5.41 -14.83
C ARG A 262 20.57 4.10 -15.20
N MET A 263 21.17 3.40 -14.23
CA MET A 263 21.69 2.05 -14.43
C MET A 263 20.57 1.08 -14.78
N ILE A 264 19.43 1.12 -14.06
CA ILE A 264 18.24 0.31 -14.40
C ILE A 264 17.76 0.63 -15.83
N ALA A 265 17.69 1.92 -16.18
CA ALA A 265 17.26 2.38 -17.50
C ALA A 265 18.22 2.00 -18.65
N GLY A 266 19.46 1.60 -18.37
CA GLY A 266 20.49 1.40 -19.39
C GLY A 266 21.01 2.70 -20.00
N LEU A 267 20.99 3.79 -19.21
CA LEU A 267 21.58 5.09 -19.57
C LEU A 267 22.93 5.33 -18.89
N GLU A 268 23.32 4.41 -18.01
CA GLU A 268 24.57 4.44 -17.26
C GLU A 268 25.05 3.01 -17.05
N ASP A 269 26.33 2.77 -17.29
CA ASP A 269 26.90 1.41 -17.16
C ASP A 269 27.02 0.99 -15.70
N VAL A 270 26.83 -0.31 -15.44
CA VAL A 270 27.09 -0.93 -14.14
C VAL A 270 28.57 -1.27 -14.05
N THR A 271 29.22 -0.98 -12.93
CA THR A 271 30.63 -1.35 -12.72
C THR A 271 30.77 -2.82 -12.33
N GLU A 272 29.94 -3.27 -11.37
CA GLU A 272 29.86 -4.67 -10.93
C GLU A 272 28.41 -4.97 -10.51
N GLY A 273 28.02 -6.26 -10.53
CA GLY A 273 26.68 -6.72 -10.21
C GLY A 273 25.81 -6.98 -11.45
N LYS A 274 24.52 -7.27 -11.22
CA LYS A 274 23.57 -7.64 -12.28
C LYS A 274 22.22 -6.96 -12.13
N ILE A 275 21.59 -6.67 -13.27
CA ILE A 275 20.22 -6.20 -13.38
C ILE A 275 19.43 -7.27 -14.12
N ILE A 276 18.50 -7.91 -13.41
CA ILE A 276 17.63 -8.96 -13.95
C ILE A 276 16.22 -8.41 -14.10
N ILE A 277 15.61 -8.54 -15.28
CA ILE A 277 14.23 -8.11 -15.54
C ILE A 277 13.45 -9.28 -16.13
N ASP A 278 12.37 -9.69 -15.45
CA ASP A 278 11.55 -10.86 -15.76
C ASP A 278 12.40 -12.13 -16.01
N GLY A 279 13.43 -12.34 -15.18
CA GLY A 279 14.33 -13.49 -15.25
C GLY A 279 15.46 -13.38 -16.28
N GLU A 280 15.53 -12.31 -17.07
CA GLU A 280 16.60 -12.06 -18.04
C GLU A 280 17.64 -11.08 -17.49
N ASP A 281 18.94 -11.41 -17.56
CA ASP A 281 20.02 -10.48 -17.28
C ASP A 281 20.12 -9.45 -18.42
N VAL A 282 19.89 -8.18 -18.08
CA VAL A 282 19.89 -7.05 -19.03
C VAL A 282 21.02 -6.07 -18.77
N THR A 283 22.00 -6.43 -17.93
CA THR A 283 23.05 -5.54 -17.43
C THR A 283 23.78 -4.81 -18.56
N ASP A 284 24.13 -5.53 -19.62
CA ASP A 284 24.86 -5.01 -20.79
C ASP A 284 23.97 -4.62 -21.98
N LYS A 285 22.63 -4.70 -21.82
CA LYS A 285 21.69 -4.35 -22.88
C LYS A 285 21.48 -2.84 -22.97
N ASP A 286 21.26 -2.35 -24.19
CA ASP A 286 20.90 -0.96 -24.43
C ASP A 286 19.53 -0.62 -23.83
N SER A 287 19.33 0.65 -23.45
CA SER A 287 18.07 1.17 -22.90
C SER A 287 16.81 0.78 -23.70
N ARG A 288 16.91 0.64 -25.02
CA ARG A 288 15.80 0.27 -25.91
C ARG A 288 15.36 -1.19 -25.75
N GLU A 289 16.28 -2.08 -25.41
CA GLU A 289 16.05 -3.53 -25.31
C GLU A 289 15.49 -3.93 -23.95
N ARG A 290 15.61 -3.07 -22.93
CA ARG A 290 15.12 -3.33 -21.57
C ARG A 290 13.59 -3.19 -21.42
N ASN A 291 12.92 -2.63 -22.44
CA ASN A 291 11.48 -2.35 -22.46
C ASN A 291 10.97 -1.58 -21.22
N LEU A 292 11.74 -0.58 -20.78
CA LEU A 292 11.40 0.34 -19.69
C LEU A 292 11.06 1.72 -20.25
N ALA A 293 10.28 2.51 -19.50
CA ALA A 293 10.04 3.90 -19.83
C ALA A 293 10.55 4.83 -18.73
N MET A 294 11.41 5.78 -19.12
CA MET A 294 11.97 6.78 -18.21
C MET A 294 11.32 8.15 -18.41
N VAL A 295 10.95 8.80 -17.31
CA VAL A 295 10.45 10.17 -17.24
C VAL A 295 11.48 11.02 -16.50
N PHE A 296 12.07 11.96 -17.21
CA PHE A 296 13.10 12.86 -16.68
C PHE A 296 12.52 14.09 -15.98
N GLN A 297 13.27 14.64 -15.03
CA GLN A 297 12.99 15.86 -14.28
C GLN A 297 12.56 17.07 -15.16
N ASN A 298 13.21 17.27 -16.31
CA ASN A 298 12.92 18.39 -17.22
C ASN A 298 11.81 18.10 -18.26
N TYR A 299 11.09 16.97 -18.11
CA TYR A 299 10.07 16.44 -19.03
C TYR A 299 10.55 16.08 -20.45
N ALA A 300 11.67 16.68 -20.91
CA ALA A 300 12.33 16.45 -22.19
C ALA A 300 11.37 16.43 -23.39
N LEU A 301 10.36 17.31 -23.38
CA LEU A 301 9.37 17.42 -24.47
C LEU A 301 9.97 18.11 -25.70
N TYR A 302 9.57 17.67 -26.89
CA TYR A 302 9.94 18.33 -28.13
C TYR A 302 9.05 19.56 -28.36
N PRO A 303 9.57 20.79 -28.25
CA PRO A 303 8.76 22.01 -28.21
C PRO A 303 8.08 22.32 -29.55
N HIS A 304 8.65 21.81 -30.66
CA HIS A 304 8.15 22.01 -32.01
C HIS A 304 7.05 21.01 -32.40
N LEU A 305 6.87 19.94 -31.64
CA LEU A 305 5.84 18.91 -31.86
C LEU A 305 4.58 19.23 -31.04
N SER A 306 3.40 18.83 -31.52
CA SER A 306 2.17 18.88 -30.72
C SER A 306 2.18 17.83 -29.60
N VAL A 307 1.21 17.87 -28.69
CA VAL A 307 1.03 16.83 -27.67
C VAL A 307 0.88 15.45 -28.31
N ARG A 308 0.02 15.33 -29.33
CA ARG A 308 -0.19 14.09 -30.11
C ARG A 308 1.12 13.56 -30.65
N LYS A 309 1.93 14.41 -31.29
CA LYS A 309 3.21 14.02 -31.87
C LYS A 309 4.26 13.70 -30.81
N ASN A 310 4.26 14.40 -29.68
CA ASN A 310 5.11 14.07 -28.54
C ASN A 310 4.79 12.66 -28.05
N ILE A 311 3.51 12.35 -27.79
CA ILE A 311 3.05 11.04 -27.33
C ILE A 311 3.33 9.95 -28.37
N ALA A 312 3.06 10.20 -29.66
CA ALA A 312 3.28 9.21 -30.73
C ALA A 312 4.77 8.91 -31.00
N PHE A 313 5.67 9.83 -30.68
CA PHE A 313 7.08 9.78 -31.06
C PHE A 313 7.79 8.45 -30.77
N PRO A 314 7.62 7.81 -29.59
CA PRO A 314 8.28 6.54 -29.33
C PRO A 314 7.80 5.40 -30.24
N LEU A 315 6.51 5.38 -30.60
CA LEU A 315 5.96 4.42 -31.55
C LEU A 315 6.43 4.71 -32.99
N ASP A 316 6.56 5.99 -33.35
CA ASP A 316 7.06 6.38 -34.68
C ASP A 316 8.51 5.90 -34.92
N LEU A 317 9.32 5.79 -33.87
CA LEU A 317 10.69 5.31 -33.92
C LEU A 317 10.83 3.77 -33.93
N GLU A 318 9.75 3.02 -33.66
CA GLU A 318 9.81 1.56 -33.72
C GLU A 318 10.08 1.09 -35.15
N ASN A 319 11.05 0.19 -35.31
CA ASN A 319 11.52 -0.28 -36.61
C ASN A 319 10.38 -0.84 -37.46
N VAL A 320 10.20 -0.25 -38.65
CA VAL A 320 9.35 -0.83 -39.70
C VAL A 320 10.20 -1.82 -40.49
N PRO A 321 9.83 -3.11 -40.57
CA PRO A 321 10.55 -4.09 -41.37
C PRO A 321 10.71 -3.59 -42.81
N PHE A 322 11.91 -3.71 -43.39
CA PHE A 322 12.19 -3.21 -44.74
C PHE A 322 11.21 -3.78 -45.78
N SER A 323 10.81 -5.04 -45.62
CA SER A 323 9.80 -5.72 -46.46
C SER A 323 8.42 -5.05 -46.47
N ARG A 324 8.09 -4.31 -45.41
CA ARG A 324 6.82 -3.57 -45.26
C ARG A 324 6.98 -2.07 -45.48
N PHE A 325 8.19 -1.61 -45.82
CA PHE A 325 8.45 -0.19 -45.97
C PHE A 325 7.61 0.43 -47.08
N PHE A 326 7.43 -0.24 -48.23
CA PHE A 326 6.62 0.28 -49.34
C PHE A 326 5.15 -0.15 -49.32
N ASP A 327 4.73 -0.91 -48.31
CA ASP A 327 3.34 -1.36 -48.17
C ASP A 327 2.45 -0.22 -47.64
N PHE A 328 1.65 0.37 -48.53
CA PHE A 328 0.73 1.45 -48.21
C PHE A 328 -0.37 1.03 -47.22
N LYS A 329 -0.85 -0.22 -47.31
CA LYS A 329 -1.90 -0.75 -46.43
C LYS A 329 -1.36 -0.88 -45.01
N TYR A 330 -0.18 -1.50 -44.86
CA TYR A 330 0.50 -1.63 -43.57
C TYR A 330 0.76 -0.26 -42.92
N ARG A 331 1.24 0.73 -43.67
CA ARG A 331 1.47 2.09 -43.15
C ARG A 331 0.18 2.75 -42.64
N LYS A 332 -0.94 2.57 -43.37
CA LYS A 332 -2.25 3.12 -42.98
C LYS A 332 -2.78 2.44 -41.70
N GLU A 333 -2.67 1.12 -41.61
CA GLU A 333 -3.07 0.35 -40.43
C GLU A 333 -2.23 0.72 -39.21
N ARG A 334 -0.89 0.77 -39.35
CA ARG A 334 0.03 1.20 -38.27
C ARG A 334 -0.26 2.62 -37.80
N LYS A 335 -0.55 3.56 -38.72
CA LYS A 335 -0.92 4.92 -38.33
C LYS A 335 -2.21 4.93 -37.51
N LYS A 336 -3.21 4.17 -37.93
CA LYS A 336 -4.48 4.05 -37.19
C LYS A 336 -4.25 3.48 -35.79
N GLU A 337 -3.44 2.44 -35.67
CA GLU A 337 -3.05 1.85 -34.38
C GLU A 337 -2.32 2.86 -33.47
N ILE A 338 -1.37 3.63 -34.02
CA ILE A 338 -0.68 4.69 -33.27
C ILE A 338 -1.67 5.73 -32.79
N ASP A 339 -2.57 6.21 -33.66
CA ASP A 339 -3.58 7.19 -33.29
C ASP A 339 -4.51 6.64 -32.18
N GLU A 340 -4.96 5.39 -32.27
CA GLU A 340 -5.77 4.72 -31.24
C GLU A 340 -5.02 4.62 -29.88
N ARG A 341 -3.74 4.24 -29.89
CA ARG A 341 -2.90 4.20 -28.69
C ARG A 341 -2.66 5.59 -28.09
N VAL A 342 -2.46 6.61 -28.93
CA VAL A 342 -2.28 7.99 -28.48
C VAL A 342 -3.56 8.53 -27.85
N GLU A 343 -4.73 8.26 -28.43
CA GLU A 343 -6.03 8.63 -27.84
C GLU A 343 -6.27 7.92 -26.50
N ALA A 344 -5.95 6.62 -26.42
CA ALA A 344 -6.05 5.86 -25.18
C ALA A 344 -5.12 6.42 -24.08
N ALA A 345 -3.84 6.67 -24.41
CA ALA A 345 -2.89 7.29 -23.50
C ALA A 345 -3.34 8.70 -23.07
N ALA A 346 -3.84 9.50 -24.00
CA ALA A 346 -4.37 10.84 -23.73
C ALA A 346 -5.59 10.81 -22.81
N LYS A 347 -6.47 9.82 -22.95
CA LYS A 347 -7.60 9.60 -22.04
C LYS A 347 -7.13 9.24 -20.63
N ILE A 348 -6.11 8.38 -20.51
CA ILE A 348 -5.53 7.98 -19.22
C ILE A 348 -4.95 9.19 -18.47
N ILE A 349 -4.20 10.04 -19.17
CA ILE A 349 -3.59 11.26 -18.58
C ILE A 349 -4.54 12.48 -18.57
N GLY A 350 -5.78 12.35 -19.05
CA GLY A 350 -6.75 13.45 -19.11
C GLY A 350 -6.31 14.64 -19.97
N LEU A 351 -5.71 14.37 -21.14
CA LEU A 351 -5.26 15.40 -22.12
C LEU A 351 -5.88 15.25 -23.52
N SER A 352 -6.98 14.49 -23.68
CA SER A 352 -7.63 14.27 -24.98
C SER A 352 -7.95 15.58 -25.72
N GLU A 353 -8.43 16.62 -25.03
CA GLU A 353 -8.76 17.93 -25.62
C GLU A 353 -7.53 18.79 -25.98
N TYR A 354 -6.35 18.38 -25.54
CA TYR A 354 -5.10 19.14 -25.68
C TYR A 354 -4.15 18.53 -26.72
N LEU A 355 -4.54 17.43 -27.39
CA LEU A 355 -3.71 16.66 -28.31
C LEU A 355 -3.06 17.51 -29.43
N ASP A 356 -3.77 18.52 -29.93
CA ASP A 356 -3.27 19.35 -31.04
C ASP A 356 -2.54 20.62 -30.58
N ARG A 357 -2.44 20.85 -29.27
CA ARG A 357 -1.66 21.98 -28.72
C ARG A 357 -0.16 21.68 -28.73
N LYS A 358 0.66 22.72 -28.70
CA LYS A 358 2.11 22.63 -28.49
C LYS A 358 2.45 22.77 -26.99
N PRO A 359 3.59 22.22 -26.52
CA PRO A 359 4.00 22.29 -25.10
C PRO A 359 4.05 23.71 -24.50
N ALA A 360 4.36 24.72 -25.32
CA ALA A 360 4.38 26.12 -24.88
C ALA A 360 3.00 26.65 -24.43
N ASN A 361 1.91 26.04 -24.90
CA ASN A 361 0.54 26.44 -24.60
C ASN A 361 -0.10 25.58 -23.48
N LEU A 362 0.73 24.91 -22.68
CA LEU A 362 0.32 24.03 -21.59
C LEU A 362 0.85 24.54 -20.24
N SER A 363 0.16 24.23 -19.14
CA SER A 363 0.67 24.42 -17.79
C SER A 363 1.83 23.46 -17.48
N GLY A 364 2.56 23.69 -16.38
CA GLY A 364 3.66 22.80 -15.96
C GLY A 364 3.21 21.35 -15.75
N GLY A 365 2.09 21.14 -15.07
CA GLY A 365 1.53 19.81 -14.79
C GLY A 365 0.96 19.16 -16.05
N GLN A 366 0.38 19.95 -16.97
CA GLN A 366 -0.01 19.42 -18.28
C GLN A 366 1.21 18.93 -19.06
N ARG A 367 2.33 19.68 -19.08
CA ARG A 367 3.58 19.22 -19.72
C ARG A 367 4.10 17.93 -19.09
N GLN A 368 4.08 17.82 -17.76
CA GLN A 368 4.45 16.59 -17.08
C GLN A 368 3.57 15.41 -17.52
N ARG A 369 2.25 15.62 -17.59
CA ARG A 369 1.32 14.60 -18.09
C ARG A 369 1.60 14.18 -19.52
N VAL A 370 2.03 15.09 -20.41
CA VAL A 370 2.50 14.72 -21.76
C VAL A 370 3.72 13.79 -21.70
N ALA A 371 4.67 14.05 -20.80
CA ALA A 371 5.84 13.17 -20.61
C ALA A 371 5.43 11.79 -20.08
N LEU A 372 4.46 11.71 -19.16
CA LEU A 372 3.86 10.45 -18.73
C LEU A 372 3.14 9.75 -19.90
N GLY A 373 2.38 10.49 -20.72
CA GLY A 373 1.73 9.96 -21.92
C GLY A 373 2.72 9.29 -22.89
N ARG A 374 3.89 9.90 -23.08
CA ARG A 374 5.00 9.32 -23.87
C ARG A 374 5.51 8.01 -23.31
N ALA A 375 5.52 7.85 -21.99
CA ALA A 375 5.91 6.61 -21.35
C ALA A 375 4.81 5.53 -21.52
N ILE A 376 3.54 5.91 -21.29
CA ILE A 376 2.38 5.01 -21.29
C ILE A 376 2.13 4.39 -22.66
N VAL A 377 2.30 5.17 -23.74
CA VAL A 377 1.98 4.74 -25.11
C VAL A 377 2.73 3.46 -25.54
N ARG A 378 3.88 3.18 -24.92
CA ARG A 378 4.72 2.00 -25.20
C ARG A 378 4.31 0.75 -24.42
N ASN A 379 3.47 0.89 -23.39
CA ASN A 379 3.13 -0.19 -22.45
C ASN A 379 4.38 -0.92 -21.89
N PRO A 380 5.30 -0.19 -21.22
CA PRO A 380 6.58 -0.73 -20.74
C PRO A 380 6.39 -1.71 -19.58
N LYS A 381 7.43 -2.51 -19.29
CA LYS A 381 7.45 -3.40 -18.12
C LYS A 381 7.46 -2.64 -16.79
N ALA A 382 8.16 -1.50 -16.75
CA ALA A 382 8.19 -0.60 -15.60
C ALA A 382 8.38 0.86 -16.02
N PHE A 383 7.92 1.76 -15.16
CA PHE A 383 8.08 3.21 -15.25
C PHE A 383 9.17 3.67 -14.29
N LEU A 384 10.13 4.44 -14.78
CA LEU A 384 11.23 5.02 -14.02
C LEU A 384 11.06 6.55 -13.99
N LEU A 385 10.91 7.14 -12.80
CA LEU A 385 10.63 8.56 -12.65
C LEU A 385 11.75 9.23 -11.83
N ASP A 386 12.51 10.13 -12.45
CA ASP A 386 13.63 10.86 -11.83
C ASP A 386 13.19 12.27 -11.41
N GLU A 387 12.86 12.44 -10.13
CA GLU A 387 12.39 13.70 -9.51
C GLU A 387 11.32 14.45 -10.33
N PRO A 388 10.23 13.79 -10.77
CA PRO A 388 9.32 14.36 -11.77
C PRO A 388 8.52 15.57 -11.27
N LEU A 389 8.51 15.85 -9.96
CA LEU A 389 7.76 16.93 -9.33
C LEU A 389 8.61 18.12 -8.85
N SER A 390 9.94 18.03 -8.93
CA SER A 390 10.85 19.04 -8.37
C SER A 390 10.64 20.44 -8.98
N ASN A 391 10.24 20.50 -10.25
CA ASN A 391 10.08 21.73 -11.04
C ASN A 391 8.69 22.38 -10.90
N LEU A 392 7.81 21.86 -10.03
CA LEU A 392 6.46 22.37 -9.81
C LEU A 392 6.34 23.12 -8.48
N ASP A 393 5.39 24.05 -8.40
CA ASP A 393 5.01 24.71 -7.15
C ASP A 393 4.27 23.75 -6.19
N ALA A 394 4.20 24.12 -4.91
CA ALA A 394 3.65 23.27 -3.86
C ALA A 394 2.20 22.79 -4.13
N LYS A 395 1.31 23.66 -4.64
CA LYS A 395 -0.08 23.30 -4.92
C LYS A 395 -0.15 22.30 -6.06
N MET A 396 0.63 22.52 -7.12
CA MET A 396 0.71 21.60 -8.24
C MET A 396 1.35 20.27 -7.84
N ARG A 397 2.36 20.26 -6.96
CA ARG A 397 2.94 19.01 -6.43
C ARG A 397 1.89 18.15 -5.73
N VAL A 398 1.07 18.74 -4.85
CA VAL A 398 -0.02 17.99 -4.16
C VAL A 398 -0.96 17.33 -5.18
N SER A 399 -1.45 18.10 -6.17
CA SER A 399 -2.34 17.56 -7.20
C SER A 399 -1.68 16.45 -8.02
N MET A 400 -0.44 16.67 -8.47
CA MET A 400 0.27 15.72 -9.32
C MET A 400 0.66 14.44 -8.57
N ARG A 401 0.95 14.50 -7.27
CA ARG A 401 1.16 13.28 -6.45
C ARG A 401 -0.07 12.37 -6.50
N SER A 402 -1.24 12.92 -6.21
CA SER A 402 -2.50 12.17 -6.27
C SER A 402 -2.79 11.63 -7.68
N GLU A 403 -2.46 12.40 -8.73
CA GLU A 403 -2.59 11.93 -10.12
C GLU A 403 -1.65 10.77 -10.44
N ILE A 404 -0.39 10.82 -9.99
CA ILE A 404 0.58 9.72 -10.21
C ILE A 404 0.16 8.46 -9.46
N SER A 405 -0.30 8.57 -8.21
CA SER A 405 -0.81 7.41 -7.46
C SER A 405 -1.99 6.75 -8.18
N ARG A 406 -2.99 7.54 -8.60
CA ARG A 406 -4.13 7.02 -9.39
C ARG A 406 -3.71 6.41 -10.72
N LEU A 407 -2.68 6.96 -11.35
CA LEU A 407 -2.13 6.43 -12.58
C LEU A 407 -1.47 5.06 -12.36
N HIS A 408 -0.73 4.91 -11.27
CA HIS A 408 -0.15 3.62 -10.88
C HIS A 408 -1.24 2.57 -10.63
N ASP A 409 -2.28 2.90 -9.86
CA ASP A 409 -3.43 2.01 -9.61
C ASP A 409 -4.10 1.57 -10.92
N LYS A 410 -4.26 2.49 -11.87
CA LYS A 410 -4.91 2.23 -13.15
C LYS A 410 -4.06 1.40 -14.11
N LEU A 411 -2.75 1.65 -14.13
CA LEU A 411 -1.83 0.95 -15.04
C LEU A 411 -1.42 -0.42 -14.51
N LYS A 412 -1.53 -0.66 -13.20
CA LYS A 412 -1.14 -1.93 -12.54
C LYS A 412 0.26 -2.37 -12.99
N ALA A 413 1.20 -1.42 -13.00
CA ALA A 413 2.56 -1.59 -13.49
C ALA A 413 3.59 -1.21 -12.42
N ILE A 414 4.84 -1.61 -12.62
CA ILE A 414 5.93 -1.29 -11.69
C ILE A 414 6.33 0.18 -11.87
N PHE A 415 6.43 0.92 -10.76
CA PHE A 415 6.90 2.29 -10.69
C PHE A 415 8.13 2.34 -9.79
N ILE A 416 9.24 2.88 -10.31
CA ILE A 416 10.44 3.22 -9.53
C ILE A 416 10.58 4.74 -9.57
N TYR A 417 10.48 5.36 -8.42
CA TYR A 417 10.36 6.81 -8.29
C TYR A 417 11.46 7.36 -7.40
N VAL A 418 12.22 8.32 -7.89
CA VAL A 418 13.30 8.97 -7.15
C VAL A 418 12.85 10.34 -6.68
N THR A 419 13.07 10.64 -5.40
CA THR A 419 12.79 11.95 -4.82
C THR A 419 13.70 12.30 -3.66
N HIS A 420 13.76 13.60 -3.35
CA HIS A 420 14.32 14.13 -2.12
C HIS A 420 13.22 14.52 -1.10
N ASP A 421 11.95 14.51 -1.50
CA ASP A 421 10.81 14.87 -0.66
C ASP A 421 10.29 13.62 0.07
N GLN A 422 10.36 13.65 1.40
CA GLN A 422 9.89 12.55 2.24
C GLN A 422 8.37 12.39 2.16
N THR A 423 7.64 13.49 1.98
CA THR A 423 6.18 13.46 1.84
C THR A 423 5.79 12.71 0.58
N GLU A 424 6.53 12.86 -0.52
CA GLU A 424 6.33 12.06 -1.74
C GLU A 424 6.53 10.57 -1.45
N ALA A 425 7.63 10.21 -0.77
CA ALA A 425 7.91 8.82 -0.41
C ALA A 425 6.81 8.21 0.49
N MET A 426 6.38 8.95 1.51
CA MET A 426 5.39 8.49 2.49
C MET A 426 3.97 8.39 1.93
N THR A 427 3.63 9.17 0.89
CA THR A 427 2.25 9.25 0.37
C THR A 427 2.03 8.44 -0.89
N MET A 428 3.09 8.08 -1.62
CA MET A 428 2.98 7.41 -2.92
C MET A 428 3.58 6.01 -2.94
N GLY A 429 4.62 5.74 -2.15
CA GLY A 429 5.33 4.47 -2.21
C GLY A 429 4.56 3.34 -1.54
N SER A 430 4.43 2.19 -2.21
CA SER A 430 4.11 0.92 -1.54
C SER A 430 5.30 0.45 -0.70
N ARG A 431 6.51 0.74 -1.18
CA ARG A 431 7.77 0.52 -0.47
C ARG A 431 8.70 1.72 -0.65
N ILE A 432 9.48 2.02 0.38
CA ILE A 432 10.50 3.07 0.39
C ILE A 432 11.85 2.41 0.56
N ALA A 433 12.79 2.70 -0.33
CA ALA A 433 14.21 2.41 -0.13
C ALA A 433 14.90 3.70 0.32
N VAL A 434 15.42 3.71 1.54
CA VAL A 434 16.14 4.85 2.12
C VAL A 434 17.63 4.67 1.83
N LEU A 435 18.25 5.62 1.14
CA LEU A 435 19.65 5.57 0.71
C LEU A 435 20.52 6.58 1.45
N LYS A 436 21.75 6.18 1.76
CA LYS A 436 22.81 7.04 2.29
C LYS A 436 24.14 6.65 1.66
N ASP A 437 24.88 7.63 1.13
CA ASP A 437 26.26 7.44 0.64
C ASP A 437 26.47 6.24 -0.31
N GLY A 438 25.47 5.99 -1.18
CA GLY A 438 25.48 4.90 -2.17
C GLY A 438 24.99 3.54 -1.64
N VAL A 439 24.53 3.46 -0.39
CA VAL A 439 24.11 2.22 0.29
C VAL A 439 22.63 2.31 0.71
N ILE A 440 21.88 1.23 0.52
CA ILE A 440 20.52 1.10 1.07
C ILE A 440 20.61 0.92 2.58
N GLN A 441 19.93 1.78 3.32
CA GLN A 441 19.87 1.75 4.78
C GLN A 441 18.69 0.90 5.29
N GLN A 442 17.56 0.98 4.60
CA GLN A 442 16.35 0.21 4.90
C GLN A 442 15.45 0.18 3.66
N VAL A 443 14.73 -0.93 3.49
CA VAL A 443 13.60 -1.06 2.56
C VAL A 443 12.40 -1.54 3.35
N GLY A 444 11.28 -0.84 3.26
CA GLY A 444 10.07 -1.20 3.99
C GLY A 444 8.86 -0.43 3.49
N THR A 445 7.68 -0.70 4.05
CA THR A 445 6.50 0.14 3.81
C THR A 445 6.71 1.52 4.44
N PRO A 446 5.97 2.57 4.02
CA PRO A 446 6.04 3.88 4.68
C PRO A 446 5.85 3.81 6.20
N GLU A 447 4.91 2.99 6.66
CA GLU A 447 4.64 2.79 8.08
C GLU A 447 5.82 2.12 8.79
N ASP A 448 6.38 1.05 8.24
CA ASP A 448 7.50 0.33 8.84
C ASP A 448 8.74 1.20 8.96
N VAL A 449 9.12 1.91 7.89
CA VAL A 449 10.27 2.82 7.89
C VAL A 449 10.07 3.97 8.90
N PHE A 450 8.82 4.40 9.14
CA PHE A 450 8.51 5.46 10.10
C PHE A 450 8.49 4.98 11.56
N LEU A 451 7.92 3.80 11.83
CA LEU A 451 7.71 3.26 13.18
C LEU A 451 8.85 2.38 13.69
N ASN A 452 9.56 1.71 12.78
CA ASN A 452 10.64 0.77 13.05
C ASN A 452 11.87 1.10 12.18
N PRO A 453 12.46 2.30 12.32
CA PRO A 453 13.64 2.67 11.55
C PRO A 453 14.83 1.78 11.94
N ALA A 454 15.51 1.20 10.95
CA ALA A 454 16.59 0.23 11.13
C ALA A 454 17.85 0.82 11.79
N ASN A 455 18.04 2.13 11.70
CA ASN A 455 19.13 2.86 12.33
C ASN A 455 18.75 4.32 12.58
N LYS A 456 19.58 5.02 13.38
CA LYS A 456 19.34 6.41 13.75
C LYS A 456 19.27 7.35 12.54
N PHE A 457 20.02 7.06 11.47
CA PHE A 457 19.94 7.86 10.25
C PHE A 457 18.55 7.77 9.61
N VAL A 458 17.99 6.57 9.44
CA VAL A 458 16.62 6.42 8.90
C VAL A 458 15.60 7.10 9.80
N ALA A 459 15.75 6.95 11.12
CA ALA A 459 14.87 7.56 12.11
C ALA A 459 14.87 9.10 12.06
N GLY A 460 16.05 9.70 11.86
CA GLY A 460 16.22 11.15 11.77
C GLY A 460 15.91 11.70 10.38
N PHE A 461 16.06 10.87 9.34
CA PHE A 461 15.80 11.25 7.97
C PHE A 461 14.32 11.14 7.59
N ILE A 462 13.59 10.14 8.06
CA ILE A 462 12.18 9.93 7.68
C ILE A 462 11.27 10.55 8.73
N GLY A 463 10.50 11.55 8.35
CA GLY A 463 9.53 12.26 9.18
C GLY A 463 9.87 13.74 9.29
N MET A 464 8.86 14.59 9.12
CA MET A 464 8.96 16.03 9.29
C MET A 464 7.97 16.48 10.37
N PRO A 465 8.41 17.18 11.43
CA PRO A 465 9.80 17.50 11.79
C PRO A 465 10.67 16.28 12.11
N GLN A 466 12.01 16.49 12.14
CA GLN A 466 12.97 15.44 12.44
C GLN A 466 12.77 14.87 13.86
N MET A 467 13.15 13.61 14.05
CA MET A 467 13.11 12.94 15.35
C MET A 467 14.10 13.57 16.33
N ASN A 468 13.70 13.72 17.59
CA ASN A 468 14.60 14.13 18.67
C ASN A 468 15.38 12.93 19.19
N PHE A 469 16.69 13.08 19.33
CA PHE A 469 17.55 12.07 19.93
C PHE A 469 18.05 12.51 21.30
N PHE A 470 18.02 11.59 22.26
CA PHE A 470 18.53 11.80 23.61
C PHE A 470 19.39 10.60 24.02
N ASP A 471 20.54 10.88 24.63
CA ASP A 471 21.35 9.83 25.23
C ASP A 471 20.77 9.48 26.60
N CYS A 472 20.66 8.20 26.90
CA CYS A 472 20.12 7.72 28.17
C CYS A 472 20.85 6.47 28.66
N THR A 473 20.83 6.25 29.97
CA THR A 473 21.30 5.00 30.60
C THR A 473 20.11 4.08 30.79
N LEU A 474 20.23 2.84 30.34
CA LEU A 474 19.20 1.83 30.51
C LEU A 474 19.30 1.17 31.89
N SER A 475 18.20 1.06 32.61
CA SER A 475 18.12 0.28 33.86
C SER A 475 16.88 -0.62 33.89
N TYR A 476 16.92 -1.67 34.72
CA TYR A 476 15.81 -2.59 34.89
C TYR A 476 15.50 -2.75 36.38
N ARG A 477 14.25 -2.47 36.77
CA ARG A 477 13.80 -2.47 38.17
C ARG A 477 12.35 -2.92 38.20
N ASP A 478 11.96 -3.71 39.21
CA ASP A 478 10.56 -4.13 39.43
C ASP A 478 9.85 -4.72 38.20
N GLY A 479 10.57 -5.47 37.37
CA GLY A 479 10.00 -6.11 36.18
C GLY A 479 9.85 -5.19 34.96
N GLN A 480 10.41 -3.97 35.00
CA GLN A 480 10.27 -2.97 33.93
C GLN A 480 11.61 -2.29 33.58
N TYR A 481 11.78 -1.97 32.30
CA TYR A 481 12.91 -1.17 31.81
C TYR A 481 12.64 0.33 31.95
N PHE A 482 13.68 1.07 32.29
CA PHE A 482 13.68 2.52 32.42
C PHE A 482 14.84 3.15 31.65
N ALA A 483 14.59 4.31 31.04
CA ALA A 483 15.58 5.16 30.42
C ALA A 483 15.82 6.41 31.28
N THR A 484 17.04 6.60 31.77
CA THR A 484 17.43 7.82 32.50
C THR A 484 18.23 8.71 31.57
N LEU A 485 17.72 9.91 31.24
CA LEU A 485 18.42 10.84 30.34
C LEU A 485 19.78 11.23 30.94
N VAL A 486 20.82 11.31 30.10
CA VAL A 486 22.15 11.74 30.55
C VAL A 486 22.07 13.18 31.06
N GLY A 487 22.50 13.40 32.30
CA GLY A 487 22.43 14.71 32.98
C GLY A 487 21.19 14.91 33.86
N GLU A 488 20.30 13.93 33.96
CA GLU A 488 19.12 13.95 34.82
C GLU A 488 19.09 12.76 35.79
N GLU A 489 18.33 12.90 36.87
CA GLU A 489 18.06 11.79 37.81
C GLU A 489 16.74 11.08 37.49
N THR A 490 15.80 11.76 36.82
CA THR A 490 14.49 11.22 36.48
C THR A 490 14.60 10.07 35.49
N SER A 491 13.99 8.94 35.83
CA SER A 491 13.96 7.73 35.02
C SER A 491 12.59 7.53 34.39
N LEU A 492 12.54 7.42 33.06
CA LEU A 492 11.31 7.29 32.29
C LEU A 492 10.99 5.81 32.03
N PRO A 493 9.76 5.33 32.32
CA PRO A 493 9.38 3.95 32.06
C PRO A 493 9.32 3.67 30.55
N LEU A 494 9.96 2.59 30.10
CA LEU A 494 9.86 2.13 28.72
C LEU A 494 8.66 1.19 28.53
N PRO A 495 7.90 1.30 27.42
CA PRO A 495 6.79 0.39 27.15
C PRO A 495 7.28 -1.03 26.89
N LYS A 496 6.61 -2.04 27.47
CA LYS A 496 6.96 -3.47 27.30
C LYS A 496 7.11 -3.87 25.83
N LYS A 497 6.21 -3.38 24.95
CA LYS A 497 6.25 -3.65 23.50
C LYS A 497 7.55 -3.21 22.83
N ARG A 498 8.23 -2.17 23.33
CA ARG A 498 9.47 -1.61 22.78
C ARG A 498 10.74 -2.20 23.40
N VAL A 499 10.64 -3.11 24.37
CA VAL A 499 11.81 -3.61 25.11
C VAL A 499 11.87 -5.13 25.22
N HIS A 500 10.96 -5.83 24.53
CA HIS A 500 10.83 -7.29 24.63
C HIS A 500 12.09 -8.03 24.17
N ASP A 501 12.80 -7.48 23.18
CA ASP A 501 14.01 -8.07 22.59
C ASP A 501 15.33 -7.40 23.02
N LEU A 502 15.30 -6.55 24.04
CA LEU A 502 16.52 -5.90 24.51
C LEU A 502 17.48 -6.91 25.15
N GLU A 503 18.73 -6.88 24.70
CA GLU A 503 19.77 -7.73 25.25
C GLU A 503 20.14 -7.31 26.69
N PRO A 504 20.23 -8.24 27.65
CA PRO A 504 20.59 -7.92 29.03
C PRO A 504 21.94 -7.20 29.18
N GLY A 505 22.87 -7.39 28.23
CA GLY A 505 24.17 -6.73 28.20
C GLY A 505 24.14 -5.21 27.96
N LEU A 506 22.97 -4.65 27.61
CA LEU A 506 22.76 -3.20 27.45
C LEU A 506 22.47 -2.49 28.78
N LEU A 507 22.19 -3.23 29.86
CA LEU A 507 21.93 -2.64 31.16
C LEU A 507 23.14 -1.85 31.68
N GLY A 508 22.90 -0.62 32.11
CA GLY A 508 23.95 0.30 32.57
C GLY A 508 24.78 0.94 31.46
N LYS A 509 24.60 0.54 30.18
CA LYS A 509 25.21 1.21 29.03
C LYS A 509 24.41 2.46 28.64
N ILE A 510 25.11 3.37 27.96
CA ILE A 510 24.48 4.52 27.29
C ILE A 510 23.93 4.05 25.95
N ILE A 511 22.65 4.29 25.73
CA ILE A 511 21.96 4.11 24.45
C ILE A 511 21.40 5.46 24.00
N THR A 512 20.94 5.54 22.76
CA THR A 512 20.21 6.72 22.27
C THR A 512 18.74 6.36 22.11
N ILE A 513 17.84 7.13 22.72
CA ILE A 513 16.41 7.08 22.44
C ILE A 513 16.03 8.11 21.39
N GLY A 514 15.11 7.73 20.50
CA GLY A 514 14.50 8.58 19.51
C GLY A 514 13.03 8.85 19.82
N VAL A 515 12.65 10.12 19.90
CA VAL A 515 11.29 10.58 20.23
C VAL A 515 10.81 11.55 19.14
N ARG A 516 9.69 11.22 18.48
CA ARG A 516 9.08 12.08 17.45
C ARG A 516 8.61 13.40 18.06
N SER A 517 8.58 14.47 17.28
CA SER A 517 8.18 15.81 17.75
C SER A 517 6.79 15.85 18.39
N ARG A 518 5.83 15.06 17.89
CA ARG A 518 4.48 14.89 18.46
C ARG A 518 4.42 14.04 19.73
N SER A 519 5.51 13.34 20.05
CA SER A 519 5.66 12.56 21.28
C SER A 519 6.41 13.35 22.36
N VAL A 520 6.82 14.58 22.06
CA VAL A 520 7.26 15.55 23.06
C VAL A 520 6.03 16.38 23.43
N LEU A 521 5.51 16.17 24.64
CA LEU A 521 4.26 16.75 25.09
C LEU A 521 4.52 18.03 25.89
N LEU A 522 3.60 18.98 25.75
CA LEU A 522 3.57 20.24 26.49
C LEU A 522 2.44 20.21 27.54
N PRO A 523 2.39 21.15 28.49
CA PRO A 523 1.45 21.10 29.62
C PRO A 523 -0.04 21.12 29.24
N ASP A 524 -0.38 21.45 28.00
CA ASP A 524 -1.76 21.46 27.50
C ASP A 524 -2.22 20.10 26.92
N ASP A 525 -1.33 19.12 26.77
CA ASP A 525 -1.69 17.75 26.37
C ASP A 525 -2.18 16.95 27.57
N ALA A 526 -3.31 16.26 27.44
CA ALA A 526 -3.91 15.47 28.52
C ALA A 526 -3.01 14.31 29.01
N ARG A 527 -2.03 13.87 28.22
CA ARG A 527 -1.07 12.82 28.56
C ARG A 527 0.20 13.37 29.22
N PHE A 528 0.30 14.70 29.38
CA PHE A 528 1.45 15.33 30.02
C PHE A 528 1.55 14.92 31.49
N ASP A 529 2.71 14.40 31.89
CA ASP A 529 3.01 14.10 33.30
C ASP A 529 3.97 15.16 33.87
N PRO A 530 3.49 16.06 34.76
CA PRO A 530 4.34 17.07 35.38
C PRO A 530 5.50 16.49 36.20
N SER A 531 5.33 15.31 36.80
CA SER A 531 6.32 14.68 37.67
C SER A 531 7.53 14.14 36.91
N LEU A 532 7.35 13.80 35.64
CA LEU A 532 8.38 13.29 34.73
C LEU A 532 8.81 14.33 33.68
N SER A 533 8.44 15.60 33.87
CA SER A 533 8.69 16.66 32.90
C SER A 533 10.05 17.36 33.11
N HIS A 534 10.64 17.85 32.03
CA HIS A 534 11.93 18.53 31.98
C HIS A 534 11.79 20.01 31.65
N LYS A 535 12.73 20.84 32.10
CA LYS A 535 12.72 22.29 31.84
C LYS A 535 13.34 22.61 30.48
N ALA A 536 12.78 23.62 29.81
CA ALA A 536 13.33 24.21 28.60
C ALA A 536 12.89 25.67 28.45
N VAL A 537 13.52 26.38 27.51
CA VAL A 537 13.13 27.71 27.08
C VAL A 537 12.74 27.64 25.61
N VAL A 538 11.64 28.28 25.22
CA VAL A 538 11.24 28.38 23.82
C VAL A 538 12.24 29.27 23.06
N ALA A 539 13.11 28.67 22.25
CA ALA A 539 14.09 29.39 21.44
C ALA A 539 13.44 30.01 20.19
N LEU A 540 12.50 29.28 19.58
CA LEU A 540 11.74 29.69 18.40
C LEU A 540 10.35 29.02 18.41
N SER A 541 9.37 29.72 17.86
CA SER A 541 8.02 29.22 17.60
C SER A 541 7.63 29.57 16.17
N GLU A 542 7.34 28.56 15.36
CA GLU A 542 6.90 28.70 13.96
C GLU A 542 5.43 28.29 13.83
N GLY A 543 4.58 29.19 13.34
CA GLY A 543 3.17 28.89 13.08
C GLY A 543 2.98 28.27 11.70
N LEU A 544 2.40 27.07 11.64
CA LEU A 544 2.14 26.30 10.40
C LEU A 544 0.64 26.16 10.11
N GLY A 545 -0.19 27.07 10.63
CA GLY A 545 -1.64 26.98 10.54
C GLY A 545 -2.23 26.35 11.81
N GLU A 546 -2.83 25.16 11.72
CA GLU A 546 -3.44 24.52 12.89
C GLU A 546 -2.39 23.99 13.91
N GLU A 547 -1.13 23.93 13.50
CA GLU A 547 0.00 23.45 14.29
C GLU A 547 1.06 24.55 14.45
N SER A 548 1.81 24.46 15.55
CA SER A 548 3.03 25.22 15.77
C SER A 548 4.20 24.28 15.97
N LEU A 549 5.33 24.57 15.32
CA LEU A 549 6.59 23.90 15.55
C LEU A 549 7.41 24.75 16.53
N LEU A 550 7.69 24.20 17.71
CA LEU A 550 8.52 24.84 18.73
C LEU A 550 9.91 24.23 18.73
N TYR A 551 10.90 25.10 18.96
CA TYR A 551 12.29 24.75 19.15
C TYR A 551 12.61 25.07 20.61
N LEU A 552 12.83 24.04 21.41
CA LEU A 552 13.07 24.19 22.84
C LEU A 552 14.55 24.02 23.15
N SER A 553 15.16 25.07 23.72
CA SER A 553 16.52 24.98 24.25
C SER A 553 16.48 24.37 25.65
N SER A 554 17.24 23.31 25.86
CA SER A 554 17.27 22.58 27.13
C SER A 554 18.70 22.15 27.46
N PRO A 555 19.10 22.09 28.75
CA PRO A 555 20.41 21.56 29.15
C PRO A 555 20.67 20.10 28.74
N LEU A 556 19.62 19.35 28.39
CA LEU A 556 19.68 17.93 28.06
C LEU A 556 20.46 17.60 26.79
N LYS A 557 20.50 18.53 25.83
CA LYS A 557 21.25 18.37 24.58
C LYS A 557 21.59 19.74 23.99
N LYS A 558 22.63 19.79 23.16
CA LYS A 558 23.10 21.06 22.55
C LYS A 558 22.18 21.61 21.47
N GLU A 559 21.55 20.72 20.73
CA GLU A 559 20.61 21.07 19.66
C GLU A 559 19.23 21.36 20.26
N ASP A 560 18.40 22.13 19.57
CA ASP A 560 17.04 22.36 20.03
C ASP A 560 16.20 21.08 19.98
N ILE A 561 15.26 20.95 20.91
CA ILE A 561 14.24 19.89 20.92
C ILE A 561 13.06 20.39 20.10
N LEU A 562 12.71 19.64 19.05
CA LEU A 562 11.60 19.96 18.16
C LEU A 562 10.30 19.41 18.75
N VAL A 563 9.29 20.27 18.87
CA VAL A 563 7.98 19.92 19.41
C VAL A 563 6.89 20.36 18.47
N THR A 564 5.95 19.47 18.14
CA THR A 564 4.77 19.82 17.36
C THR A 564 3.59 19.98 18.31
N SER A 565 3.08 21.20 18.42
CA SER A 565 1.97 21.58 19.31
C SER A 565 0.74 22.02 18.50
N ASN A 566 -0.45 21.82 19.07
CA ASN A 566 -1.70 22.28 18.45
C ASN A 566 -1.95 23.76 18.76
N GLY A 567 -2.36 24.53 17.75
CA GLY A 567 -2.74 25.93 17.86
C GLY A 567 -1.60 26.94 17.65
N ILE A 568 -1.96 28.13 17.18
CA ILE A 568 -1.04 29.24 16.92
C ILE A 568 -0.92 30.13 18.15
N GLY A 569 0.31 30.57 18.45
CA GLY A 569 0.56 31.66 19.39
C GLY A 569 0.28 31.31 20.85
N LYS A 570 0.20 30.02 21.19
CA LYS A 570 0.12 29.56 22.58
C LYS A 570 1.41 29.74 23.36
N TYR A 571 2.54 29.63 22.67
CA TYR A 571 3.88 29.68 23.25
C TYR A 571 4.71 30.73 22.55
N HIS A 572 5.54 31.44 23.30
CA HIS A 572 6.32 32.57 22.80
C HIS A 572 7.82 32.41 23.03
N LYS A 573 8.62 32.97 22.14
CA LYS A 573 10.07 32.97 22.27
C LYS A 573 10.50 33.60 23.61
N GLY A 574 11.40 32.90 24.31
CA GLY A 574 11.92 33.29 25.63
C GLY A 574 11.08 32.79 26.81
N GLU A 575 9.95 32.14 26.57
CA GLU A 575 9.12 31.56 27.63
C GLU A 575 9.77 30.33 28.25
N ASP A 576 9.78 30.27 29.59
CA ASP A 576 10.14 29.08 30.35
C ASP A 576 8.99 28.07 30.30
N ILE A 577 9.27 26.87 29.83
CA ILE A 577 8.28 25.79 29.68
C ILE A 577 8.80 24.48 30.25
N ARG A 578 7.87 23.54 30.50
CA ARG A 578 8.19 22.14 30.77
C ARG A 578 7.68 21.26 29.65
N PHE A 579 8.46 20.25 29.29
CA PHE A 579 8.05 19.24 28.31
C PHE A 579 8.17 17.84 28.90
N PHE A 580 7.39 16.90 28.37
CA PHE A 580 7.38 15.49 28.78
C PHE A 580 7.62 14.59 27.57
N LEU A 581 8.47 13.57 27.72
CA LEU A 581 8.74 12.60 26.66
C LEU A 581 7.77 11.42 26.78
N HIS A 582 6.76 11.37 25.91
CA HIS A 582 5.82 10.24 25.86
C HIS A 582 6.40 9.08 25.06
N LEU A 583 6.87 8.03 25.76
CA LEU A 583 7.71 6.98 25.18
C LEU A 583 6.96 5.84 24.50
N GLU A 584 5.65 5.94 24.28
CA GLU A 584 4.83 4.86 23.70
C GLU A 584 5.36 4.32 22.35
N ASN A 585 5.90 5.21 21.52
CA ASN A 585 6.50 4.89 20.22
C ASN A 585 7.99 5.25 20.16
N VAL A 586 8.68 5.15 21.30
CA VAL A 586 10.13 5.41 21.37
C VAL A 586 10.89 4.42 20.49
N CYS A 587 11.90 4.94 19.78
CA CYS A 587 12.90 4.14 19.09
C CYS A 587 14.17 4.04 19.93
N LEU A 588 14.86 2.91 19.90
CA LEU A 588 16.06 2.65 20.70
C LEU A 588 17.23 2.35 19.76
N PHE A 589 18.37 3.00 19.97
CA PHE A 589 19.55 2.86 19.11
C PHE A 589 20.80 2.61 19.95
N SER A 590 21.68 1.76 19.43
CA SER A 590 23.01 1.54 19.99
C SER A 590 23.87 2.81 19.84
N LYS A 591 24.74 3.06 20.82
CA LYS A 591 25.86 4.01 20.68
C LYS A 591 27.10 3.38 20.04
N GLU A 592 27.17 2.06 20.05
CA GLU A 592 28.20 1.24 19.41
C GLU A 592 27.78 0.90 17.96
N GLU A 593 28.75 0.60 17.08
CA GLU A 593 28.59 0.13 15.68
C GLU A 593 27.33 0.60 14.90
N GLY A 594 27.48 1.65 14.09
CA GLY A 594 26.49 2.02 13.07
C GLY A 594 25.17 2.64 13.56
N GLU A 595 25.02 2.87 14.86
CA GLU A 595 23.80 3.40 15.48
C GLU A 595 22.53 2.60 15.09
N ALA A 596 22.69 1.28 15.03
CA ALA A 596 21.64 0.34 14.67
C ALA A 596 20.47 0.37 15.66
N SER A 597 19.27 0.08 15.15
CA SER A 597 18.08 -0.13 15.98
C SER A 597 18.30 -1.29 16.94
N LEU A 598 17.91 -1.09 18.19
CA LEU A 598 17.83 -2.11 19.23
C LEU A 598 16.45 -2.80 19.26
N LEU A 599 15.50 -2.29 18.46
CA LEU A 599 14.21 -2.93 18.21
C LEU A 599 14.39 -3.87 17.02
N LYS A 600 14.05 -5.16 17.20
CA LYS A 600 14.03 -6.17 16.14
C LYS A 600 12.64 -6.32 15.55
#